data_AF-A0A9E1ILI0-F1
#
_entry.id   AF-A0A9E1ILI0-F1
#
_cell.length_a   1.000
_cell.length_b   1.000
_cell.length_c   1.000
_cell.angle_alpha   90.00
_cell.angle_beta   90.00
_cell.angle_gamma   90.00
#
_symmetry.space_group_name_H-M   'P 1'
#
loop_
_entity.id
_entity.type
_entity.pdbx_description
1 polymer ?
#
loop_
_entity_poly.entity_id
_entity_poly.type
_entity_poly.pdbx_seq_one_letter_code
_entity_poly.pdbx_strand_id
1 'polypeptide(L)'
;ISMNHPFGVFVGLEEIADPEGMVMGTCHNLDQAQIYGAHLLEVGYAERVLNINSHLDLWDCLTAKGHLVTGIGTSDQHVTQEWPQFPNRQVTWILAAEPTESSLTAALRAGRVFFGDPTLSGDGAPSVDLMVPGRAVMGQVLDELDGSTIEVQALVRGTHSQDEIHWVVNGEIVEVLTQLVNGATYTLDVTPEEWTAVRLEVWTRSQAAKFFSNPIYLSTNVVDVPEERLPNP
;
A
#
# COMPACT_ATOMS: atom_id res chain seq x y z
N ILE A 1 7.91 -12.11 8.24
CA ILE A 1 9.03 -11.21 8.61
C ILE A 1 8.73 -9.83 8.04
N SER A 2 9.01 -8.75 8.79
CA SER A 2 8.78 -7.37 8.35
C SER A 2 10.11 -6.63 8.19
N MET A 3 10.25 -5.87 7.11
CA MET A 3 11.31 -4.88 6.94
C MET A 3 10.81 -3.54 7.46
N ASN A 4 11.32 -3.13 8.62
CA ASN A 4 10.96 -1.87 9.26
C ASN A 4 12.09 -0.86 9.12
N HIS A 5 11.76 0.42 9.14
CA HIS A 5 12.75 1.50 9.10
C HIS A 5 13.74 1.40 7.91
N PRO A 6 13.27 1.28 6.66
CA PRO A 6 14.16 1.00 5.51
C PRO A 6 15.24 2.08 5.29
N PHE A 7 15.00 3.30 5.77
CA PHE A 7 15.94 4.42 5.71
C PHE A 7 16.66 4.72 7.03
N GLY A 8 16.42 3.93 8.09
CA GLY A 8 17.03 4.10 9.40
C GLY A 8 16.06 4.45 10.53
N VAL A 9 16.61 4.48 11.75
CA VAL A 9 15.83 4.50 12.99
C VAL A 9 15.55 5.90 13.55
N PHE A 10 16.09 6.95 12.94
CA PHE A 10 15.90 8.32 13.42
C PHE A 10 14.47 8.80 13.15
N VAL A 11 13.87 9.47 14.14
CA VAL A 11 12.50 10.00 14.07
C VAL A 11 12.53 11.41 13.48
N GLY A 12 11.57 11.73 12.60
CA GLY A 12 11.45 13.02 11.92
C GLY A 12 12.19 13.06 10.58
N LEU A 13 12.12 14.20 9.89
CA LEU A 13 12.84 14.43 8.63
C LEU A 13 14.30 14.80 8.87
N GLU A 14 15.18 14.18 8.10
CA GLU A 14 16.58 14.59 8.01
C GLU A 14 16.82 15.40 6.74
N GLU A 15 17.75 16.36 6.81
CA GLU A 15 18.20 17.09 5.63
C GLU A 15 19.15 16.21 4.82
N ILE A 16 18.56 15.37 3.96
CA ILE A 16 19.30 14.49 3.05
C ILE A 16 19.58 15.24 1.75
N ALA A 17 20.86 15.33 1.37
CA ALA A 17 21.28 16.05 0.17
C ALA A 17 20.78 15.42 -1.13
N ASP A 18 20.59 14.10 -1.14
CA ASP A 18 20.12 13.32 -2.29
C ASP A 18 19.12 12.24 -1.82
N PRO A 19 17.86 12.61 -1.55
CA PRO A 19 16.84 11.67 -1.07
C PRO A 19 16.49 10.61 -2.13
N GLU A 20 16.49 10.98 -3.41
CA GLU A 20 16.22 10.05 -4.52
C GLU A 20 17.34 9.00 -4.63
N GLY A 21 18.61 9.42 -4.56
CA GLY A 21 19.74 8.51 -4.53
C GLY A 21 19.72 7.58 -3.32
N MET A 22 19.24 8.05 -2.16
CA MET A 22 19.01 7.18 -0.99
C MET A 22 17.90 6.15 -1.25
N VAL A 23 16.76 6.55 -1.82
CA VAL A 23 15.67 5.62 -2.20
C VAL A 23 16.18 4.55 -3.16
N MET A 24 16.84 4.95 -4.25
CA MET A 24 17.34 4.03 -5.27
C MET A 24 18.45 3.12 -4.74
N GLY A 25 19.35 3.66 -3.91
CA GLY A 25 20.38 2.88 -3.22
C GLY A 25 19.79 1.83 -2.28
N THR A 26 18.79 2.20 -1.48
CA THR A 26 18.07 1.27 -0.59
C THR A 26 17.32 0.22 -1.40
N CYS A 27 16.60 0.60 -2.45
CA CYS A 27 15.92 -0.33 -3.34
C CYS A 27 16.90 -1.35 -3.95
N HIS A 28 18.04 -0.88 -4.47
CA HIS A 28 19.07 -1.76 -5.02
C HIS A 28 19.60 -2.77 -3.98
N ASN A 29 19.93 -2.30 -2.79
CA ASN A 29 20.46 -3.16 -1.72
C ASN A 29 19.43 -4.21 -1.27
N LEU A 30 18.18 -3.80 -1.10
CA LEU A 30 17.10 -4.71 -0.70
C LEU A 30 16.77 -5.72 -1.80
N ASP A 31 16.76 -5.32 -3.06
CA ASP A 31 16.58 -6.22 -4.20
C ASP A 31 17.68 -7.29 -4.27
N GLN A 32 18.95 -6.89 -4.16
CA GLN A 32 20.09 -7.82 -4.11
C GLN A 32 20.00 -8.79 -2.93
N ALA A 33 19.48 -8.33 -1.78
CA ALA A 33 19.28 -9.15 -0.60
C ALA A 33 17.98 -9.97 -0.63
N GLN A 34 17.19 -9.88 -1.72
CA GLN A 34 15.85 -10.47 -1.81
C GLN A 34 15.00 -10.11 -0.59
N ILE A 35 15.05 -8.83 -0.21
CA ILE A 35 14.40 -8.23 0.96
C ILE A 35 14.59 -9.05 2.26
N TYR A 36 15.64 -9.86 2.34
CA TYR A 36 15.89 -10.83 3.41
C TYR A 36 14.70 -11.77 3.69
N GLY A 37 13.86 -12.06 2.69
CA GLY A 37 12.63 -12.85 2.83
C GLY A 37 11.52 -12.16 3.61
N ALA A 38 11.57 -10.82 3.74
CA ALA A 38 10.48 -10.06 4.32
C ALA A 38 9.19 -10.23 3.49
N HIS A 39 8.06 -10.30 4.16
CA HIS A 39 6.74 -10.34 3.53
C HIS A 39 6.04 -8.97 3.63
N LEU A 40 6.46 -8.18 4.62
CA LEU A 40 5.91 -6.87 4.94
C LEU A 40 7.02 -5.83 4.81
N LEU A 41 6.67 -4.65 4.31
CA LEU A 41 7.51 -3.46 4.29
C LEU A 41 6.77 -2.35 5.04
N GLU A 42 7.43 -1.74 6.01
CA GLU A 42 6.87 -0.57 6.66
C GLU A 42 7.01 0.65 5.75
N VAL A 43 5.88 1.10 5.22
CA VAL A 43 5.74 2.21 4.28
C VAL A 43 5.08 3.41 4.95
N GLY A 44 4.11 3.15 5.84
CA GLY A 44 3.33 4.17 6.53
C GLY A 44 4.16 4.98 7.52
N TYR A 45 4.88 5.97 7.02
CA TYR A 45 5.56 7.02 7.77
C TYR A 45 5.16 8.38 7.22
N ALA A 46 4.52 9.21 8.05
CA ALA A 46 4.37 10.62 7.69
C ALA A 46 5.76 11.26 7.51
N GLU A 47 6.65 11.04 8.48
CA GLU A 47 8.04 11.48 8.49
C GLU A 47 8.91 10.49 9.27
N ARG A 48 9.91 9.89 8.60
CA ARG A 48 10.99 9.13 9.25
C ARG A 48 12.21 9.02 8.35
N VAL A 49 13.24 9.81 8.66
CA VAL A 49 14.39 10.16 7.82
C VAL A 49 13.95 10.89 6.54
N LEU A 50 13.05 10.27 5.78
CA LEU A 50 12.38 10.80 4.60
C LEU A 50 10.87 10.93 4.82
N ASN A 51 10.20 11.60 3.88
CA ASN A 51 8.74 11.76 3.87
C ASN A 51 8.04 10.53 3.30
N ILE A 52 6.70 10.47 3.44
CA ILE A 52 5.87 9.37 2.93
C ILE A 52 6.11 9.04 1.46
N ASN A 53 6.32 10.04 0.59
CA ASN A 53 6.50 9.80 -0.85
C ASN A 53 7.77 8.99 -1.10
N SER A 54 8.86 9.27 -0.40
CA SER A 54 10.08 8.45 -0.52
C SER A 54 9.91 7.00 -0.06
N HIS A 55 9.03 6.75 0.93
CA HIS A 55 8.67 5.39 1.33
C HIS A 55 7.79 4.69 0.28
N LEU A 56 6.88 5.43 -0.35
CA LEU A 56 6.08 4.93 -1.49
C LEU A 56 6.99 4.63 -2.70
N ASP A 57 7.92 5.51 -3.04
CA ASP A 57 8.88 5.33 -4.14
C ASP A 57 9.75 4.08 -3.95
N LEU A 58 10.19 3.80 -2.73
CA LEU A 58 10.89 2.56 -2.41
C LEU A 58 10.00 1.33 -2.63
N TRP A 59 8.75 1.41 -2.17
CA TRP A 59 7.79 0.32 -2.34
C TRP A 59 7.48 0.06 -3.81
N ASP A 60 7.35 1.12 -4.61
CA ASP A 60 7.20 1.06 -6.07
C ASP A 60 8.41 0.44 -6.74
N CYS A 61 9.62 0.88 -6.37
CA CYS A 61 10.85 0.34 -6.93
C CYS A 61 10.98 -1.17 -6.67
N LEU A 62 10.66 -1.64 -5.46
CA LEU A 62 10.65 -3.06 -5.12
C LEU A 62 9.55 -3.82 -5.87
N THR A 63 8.37 -3.23 -5.97
CA THR A 63 7.24 -3.81 -6.71
C THR A 63 7.53 -3.98 -8.20
N ALA A 64 8.15 -2.97 -8.83
CA ALA A 64 8.58 -3.01 -10.23
C ALA A 64 9.66 -4.07 -10.50
N LYS A 65 10.37 -4.50 -9.46
CA LYS A 65 11.35 -5.59 -9.50
C LYS A 65 10.74 -6.97 -9.21
N GLY A 66 9.42 -7.05 -9.08
CA GLY A 66 8.69 -8.30 -8.84
C GLY A 66 8.60 -8.72 -7.37
N HIS A 67 9.00 -7.85 -6.41
CA HIS A 67 8.85 -8.17 -5.00
C HIS A 67 7.39 -7.99 -4.55
N LEU A 68 6.73 -9.09 -4.19
CA LEU A 68 5.37 -9.11 -3.64
C LEU A 68 5.34 -8.76 -2.15
N VAL A 69 5.76 -7.54 -1.81
CA VAL A 69 5.77 -7.05 -0.41
C VAL A 69 4.48 -6.34 -0.05
N THR A 70 3.94 -6.68 1.13
CA THR A 70 2.78 -5.98 1.71
C THR A 70 3.24 -4.70 2.39
N GLY A 71 2.76 -3.54 1.92
CA GLY A 71 2.91 -2.27 2.61
C GLY A 71 2.09 -2.24 3.89
N ILE A 72 2.71 -1.82 4.99
CA ILE A 72 2.08 -1.62 6.31
C ILE A 72 2.44 -0.26 6.89
N GLY A 73 1.65 0.19 7.85
CA GLY A 73 1.92 1.36 8.69
C GLY A 73 1.80 1.02 10.18
N THR A 74 2.74 1.50 10.97
CA THR A 74 2.70 1.41 12.44
C THR A 74 3.07 2.76 13.04
N SER A 75 2.70 3.01 14.30
CA SER A 75 3.05 4.27 14.94
C SER A 75 4.51 4.33 15.37
N ASP A 76 5.11 3.18 15.71
CA ASP A 76 6.42 3.10 16.38
C ASP A 76 6.52 4.05 17.60
N GLN A 77 5.45 4.12 18.39
CA GLN A 77 5.40 5.01 19.55
C GLN A 77 6.18 4.43 20.74
N HIS A 78 7.27 5.09 21.12
CA HIS A 78 8.11 4.75 22.30
C HIS A 78 8.00 5.76 23.46
N VAL A 79 7.07 6.71 23.37
CA VAL A 79 6.90 7.80 24.34
C VAL A 79 5.57 7.71 25.07
N THR A 80 5.49 8.35 26.24
CA THR A 80 4.28 8.39 27.08
C THR A 80 3.20 9.35 26.58
N GLN A 81 3.41 9.99 25.42
CA GLN A 81 2.42 10.87 24.81
C GLN A 81 1.18 10.05 24.40
N GLU A 82 -0.01 10.65 24.44
CA GLU A 82 -1.20 9.99 23.90
C GLU A 82 -1.07 9.79 22.38
N TRP A 83 -1.42 8.60 21.90
CA TRP A 83 -1.24 8.18 20.50
C TRP A 83 -1.81 9.18 19.46
N PRO A 84 -3.01 9.76 19.62
CA PRO A 84 -3.55 10.73 18.66
C PRO A 84 -2.73 12.02 18.53
N GLN A 85 -1.81 12.29 19.45
CA GLN A 85 -0.94 13.47 19.44
C GLN A 85 0.47 13.15 18.93
N PHE A 86 0.78 11.86 18.72
CA PHE A 86 2.07 11.44 18.20
C PHE A 86 2.20 11.86 16.71
N PRO A 87 3.40 12.22 16.22
CA PRO A 87 3.56 12.63 14.81
C PRO A 87 3.24 11.50 13.83
N ASN A 88 3.63 10.26 14.15
CA ASN A 88 3.36 9.09 13.31
C ASN A 88 2.14 8.31 13.82
N ARG A 89 0.98 8.56 13.23
CA ARG A 89 -0.30 7.93 13.62
C ARG A 89 -0.75 6.84 12.65
N GLN A 90 0.21 6.22 11.97
CA GLN A 90 -0.10 5.19 11.00
C GLN A 90 -0.52 3.91 11.72
N VAL A 91 -1.58 3.29 11.22
CA VAL A 91 -2.04 1.97 11.66
C VAL A 91 -2.29 1.10 10.43
N THR A 92 -2.30 -0.22 10.64
CA THR A 92 -2.65 -1.20 9.61
C THR A 92 -3.97 -1.86 9.97
N TRP A 93 -4.94 -1.79 9.08
CA TRP A 93 -6.19 -2.54 9.16
C TRP A 93 -6.04 -3.86 8.44
N ILE A 94 -6.36 -4.95 9.14
CA ILE A 94 -6.23 -6.31 8.62
C ILE A 94 -7.61 -6.84 8.23
N LEU A 95 -7.81 -7.13 6.95
CA LEU A 95 -9.05 -7.69 6.41
C LEU A 95 -9.04 -9.22 6.56
N ALA A 96 -9.16 -9.67 7.80
CA ALA A 96 -9.22 -11.09 8.14
C ALA A 96 -10.66 -11.53 8.43
N ALA A 97 -10.96 -12.81 8.17
CA ALA A 97 -12.26 -13.40 8.48
C ALA A 97 -12.54 -13.46 10.00
N GLU A 98 -11.50 -13.64 10.80
CA GLU A 98 -11.58 -13.73 12.25
C GLU A 98 -10.42 -12.99 12.93
N PRO A 99 -10.61 -12.46 14.15
CA PRO A 99 -9.57 -11.79 14.92
C PRO A 99 -8.68 -12.80 15.68
N THR A 100 -8.23 -13.86 15.01
CA THR A 100 -7.29 -14.85 15.57
C THR A 100 -5.89 -14.60 15.02
N GLU A 101 -4.85 -14.95 15.77
CA GLU A 101 -3.45 -14.78 15.32
C GLU A 101 -3.20 -15.43 13.95
N SER A 102 -3.75 -16.63 13.74
CA SER A 102 -3.64 -17.35 12.46
C SER A 102 -4.29 -16.57 11.31
N SER A 103 -5.54 -16.14 11.47
CA SER A 103 -6.27 -15.39 10.45
C SER A 103 -5.64 -14.02 10.16
N LEU A 104 -5.16 -13.33 11.19
CA LEU A 104 -4.48 -12.04 11.05
C LEU A 104 -3.13 -12.20 10.32
N THR A 105 -2.36 -13.22 10.68
CA THR A 105 -1.06 -13.51 10.03
C THR A 105 -1.26 -13.92 8.57
N ALA A 106 -2.27 -14.74 8.28
CA ALA A 106 -2.60 -15.13 6.91
C ALA A 106 -2.99 -13.92 6.06
N ALA A 107 -3.84 -13.02 6.57
CA ALA A 107 -4.24 -11.80 5.87
C ALA A 107 -3.06 -10.86 5.61
N LEU A 108 -2.14 -10.71 6.57
CA LEU A 108 -0.90 -9.94 6.40
C LEU A 108 -0.01 -10.51 5.28
N ARG A 109 0.19 -11.83 5.25
CA ARG A 109 0.97 -12.52 4.20
C ARG A 109 0.32 -12.39 2.82
N ALA A 110 -1.00 -12.51 2.77
CA ALA A 110 -1.77 -12.35 1.53
C ALA A 110 -1.86 -10.89 1.06
N GLY A 111 -1.41 -9.91 1.85
CA GLY A 111 -1.57 -8.48 1.55
C GLY A 111 -3.01 -7.97 1.64
N ARG A 112 -3.89 -8.68 2.36
CA ARG A 112 -5.25 -8.25 2.66
C ARG A 112 -5.27 -7.24 3.80
N VAL A 113 -4.54 -6.15 3.61
CA VAL A 113 -4.45 -5.04 4.55
C VAL A 113 -4.44 -3.70 3.82
N PHE A 114 -4.85 -2.65 4.52
CA PHE A 114 -4.61 -1.27 4.13
C PHE A 114 -4.04 -0.52 5.34
N PHE A 115 -3.36 0.59 5.13
CA PHE A 115 -2.76 1.38 6.21
C PHE A 115 -3.08 2.86 6.05
N GLY A 116 -2.87 3.65 7.12
CA GLY A 116 -3.26 5.05 7.12
C GLY A 116 -3.36 5.68 8.51
N ASP A 117 -3.73 6.96 8.55
CA ASP A 117 -3.97 7.73 9.78
C ASP A 117 -5.49 7.76 10.09
N PRO A 118 -5.96 7.01 11.12
CA PRO A 118 -7.37 6.98 11.48
C PRO A 118 -7.89 8.33 12.01
N THR A 119 -7.01 9.24 12.46
CA THR A 119 -7.43 10.59 12.91
C THR A 119 -7.88 11.48 11.76
N LEU A 120 -7.54 11.09 10.52
CA LEU A 120 -7.99 11.76 9.30
C LEU A 120 -9.30 11.17 8.76
N SER A 121 -9.83 10.09 9.34
CA SER A 121 -11.08 9.46 8.88
C SER A 121 -12.28 10.38 9.04
N GLY A 122 -13.15 10.37 8.03
CA GLY A 122 -14.50 10.92 8.14
C GLY A 122 -15.42 10.04 8.98
N ASP A 123 -16.72 10.24 8.81
CA ASP A 123 -17.73 9.51 9.58
C ASP A 123 -17.69 8.00 9.30
N GLY A 124 -17.59 7.23 10.38
CA GLY A 124 -17.57 5.76 10.37
C GLY A 124 -16.17 5.14 10.43
N ALA A 125 -16.13 3.80 10.44
CA ALA A 125 -14.87 3.06 10.36
C ALA A 125 -14.30 3.15 8.94
N PRO A 126 -13.01 3.51 8.78
CA PRO A 126 -12.40 3.54 7.45
C PRO A 126 -12.29 2.12 6.89
N SER A 127 -12.33 2.03 5.57
CA SER A 127 -12.19 0.77 4.85
C SER A 127 -11.72 1.07 3.44
N VAL A 128 -10.63 0.44 3.02
CA VAL A 128 -10.17 0.44 1.64
C VAL A 128 -10.10 -1.02 1.19
N ASP A 129 -10.80 -1.34 0.11
CA ASP A 129 -10.75 -2.67 -0.49
C ASP A 129 -10.68 -2.55 -2.02
N LEU A 130 -9.62 -3.10 -2.60
CA LEU A 130 -9.37 -3.12 -4.04
C LEU A 130 -9.64 -4.52 -4.58
N MET A 131 -10.30 -4.62 -5.74
CA MET A 131 -10.68 -5.91 -6.31
C MET A 131 -10.81 -5.87 -7.84
N VAL A 132 -10.57 -7.01 -8.47
CA VAL A 132 -11.08 -7.33 -9.81
C VAL A 132 -12.31 -8.22 -9.61
N PRO A 133 -13.52 -7.77 -9.97
CA PRO A 133 -14.77 -8.46 -9.65
C PRO A 133 -14.76 -9.95 -10.01
N GLY A 134 -14.99 -10.79 -8.99
CA GLY A 134 -15.06 -12.24 -9.14
C GLY A 134 -13.74 -12.93 -9.50
N ARG A 135 -12.61 -12.22 -9.48
CA ARG A 135 -11.30 -12.77 -9.89
C ARG A 135 -10.23 -12.64 -8.83
N ALA A 136 -10.05 -11.46 -8.23
CA ALA A 136 -8.94 -11.22 -7.30
C ALA A 136 -9.23 -10.01 -6.40
N VAL A 137 -8.52 -9.93 -5.28
CA VAL A 137 -8.56 -8.81 -4.33
C VAL A 137 -7.16 -8.29 -4.02
N MET A 138 -7.06 -7.11 -3.42
CA MET A 138 -5.80 -6.45 -3.08
C MET A 138 -4.84 -7.41 -2.36
N GLY A 139 -3.57 -7.37 -2.76
CA GLY A 139 -2.54 -8.28 -2.30
C GLY A 139 -2.38 -9.54 -3.15
N GLN A 140 -3.34 -9.89 -4.02
CA GLN A 140 -3.26 -11.06 -4.90
C GLN A 140 -2.68 -10.75 -6.28
N VAL A 141 -2.23 -11.80 -6.96
CA VAL A 141 -1.73 -11.77 -8.33
C VAL A 141 -2.74 -12.47 -9.25
N LEU A 142 -3.06 -11.83 -10.36
CA LEU A 142 -3.84 -12.39 -11.44
C LEU A 142 -2.95 -12.48 -12.68
N ASP A 143 -2.53 -13.68 -13.03
CA ASP A 143 -1.61 -13.95 -14.13
C ASP A 143 -2.32 -14.57 -15.34
N GLU A 144 -1.54 -14.93 -16.37
CA GLU A 144 -2.03 -15.48 -17.64
C GLU A 144 -3.11 -14.62 -18.32
N LEU A 145 -3.03 -13.29 -18.15
CA LEU A 145 -3.94 -12.37 -18.78
C LEU A 145 -3.67 -12.27 -20.28
N ASP A 146 -4.72 -12.15 -21.07
CA ASP A 146 -4.65 -12.06 -22.54
C ASP A 146 -4.32 -10.65 -23.06
N GLY A 147 -3.99 -9.72 -22.15
CA GLY A 147 -3.76 -8.30 -22.47
C GLY A 147 -5.04 -7.50 -22.69
N SER A 148 -6.23 -8.07 -22.45
CA SER A 148 -7.47 -7.31 -22.47
C SER A 148 -7.56 -6.34 -21.29
N THR A 149 -8.27 -5.23 -21.49
CA THR A 149 -8.55 -4.26 -20.43
C THR A 149 -9.37 -4.90 -19.32
N ILE A 150 -8.96 -4.67 -18.07
CA ILE A 150 -9.57 -5.19 -16.86
C ILE A 150 -10.09 -4.01 -16.03
N GLU A 151 -11.35 -4.09 -15.63
CA GLU A 151 -11.91 -3.16 -14.65
C GLU A 151 -11.42 -3.56 -13.24
N VAL A 152 -10.74 -2.62 -12.59
CA VAL A 152 -10.37 -2.69 -11.17
C VAL A 152 -11.33 -1.80 -10.39
N GLN A 153 -11.87 -2.31 -9.30
CA GLN A 153 -12.80 -1.60 -8.42
C GLN A 153 -12.20 -1.34 -7.05
N ALA A 154 -12.49 -0.18 -6.48
CA ALA A 154 -12.12 0.18 -5.12
C ALA A 154 -13.33 0.64 -4.31
N LEU A 155 -13.60 -0.05 -3.19
CA LEU A 155 -14.56 0.40 -2.18
C LEU A 155 -13.80 1.21 -1.13
N VAL A 156 -14.21 2.47 -0.94
CA VAL A 156 -13.53 3.38 -0.01
C VAL A 156 -14.52 4.00 0.98
N ARG A 157 -14.29 3.80 2.28
CA ARG A 157 -15.00 4.42 3.40
C ARG A 157 -14.06 5.24 4.27
N GLY A 158 -14.61 6.25 4.94
CA GLY A 158 -13.87 7.18 5.79
C GLY A 158 -13.36 8.41 5.04
N THR A 159 -13.82 8.69 3.82
CA THR A 159 -13.44 9.88 3.05
C THR A 159 -14.26 11.11 3.45
N HIS A 160 -13.64 12.28 3.35
CA HIS A 160 -14.32 13.57 3.28
C HIS A 160 -14.51 13.98 1.82
N SER A 161 -15.45 14.89 1.56
CA SER A 161 -15.71 15.40 0.20
C SER A 161 -14.58 16.24 -0.40
N GLN A 162 -13.57 16.59 0.41
CA GLN A 162 -12.39 17.35 -0.01
C GLN A 162 -11.14 16.48 -0.17
N ASP A 163 -11.23 15.19 0.15
CA ASP A 163 -10.13 14.27 -0.08
C ASP A 163 -9.98 13.98 -1.58
N GLU A 164 -8.84 13.41 -1.93
CA GLU A 164 -8.52 12.95 -3.28
C GLU A 164 -8.25 11.45 -3.24
N ILE A 165 -8.71 10.74 -4.27
CA ILE A 165 -8.30 9.36 -4.55
C ILE A 165 -7.34 9.41 -5.72
N HIS A 166 -6.15 8.84 -5.54
CA HIS A 166 -5.14 8.69 -6.59
C HIS A 166 -5.08 7.22 -6.98
N TRP A 167 -5.35 6.95 -8.25
CA TRP A 167 -5.10 5.66 -8.87
C TRP A 167 -3.64 5.59 -9.28
N VAL A 168 -2.93 4.59 -8.78
CA VAL A 168 -1.50 4.42 -9.05
C VAL A 168 -1.28 3.10 -9.76
N VAL A 169 -0.61 3.16 -10.91
CA VAL A 169 -0.23 2.00 -11.73
C VAL A 169 1.28 2.02 -11.91
N ASN A 170 1.95 0.96 -11.47
CA ASN A 170 3.42 0.84 -11.54
C ASN A 170 4.17 2.06 -10.96
N GLY A 171 3.65 2.64 -9.87
CA GLY A 171 4.21 3.80 -9.20
C GLY A 171 3.85 5.16 -9.82
N GLU A 172 3.12 5.17 -10.93
CA GLU A 172 2.66 6.41 -11.56
C GLU A 172 1.20 6.70 -11.22
N ILE A 173 0.89 7.94 -10.83
CA ILE A 173 -0.49 8.41 -10.68
C ILE A 173 -1.11 8.56 -12.06
N VAL A 174 -2.06 7.69 -12.41
CA VAL A 174 -2.72 7.68 -13.72
C VAL A 174 -4.06 8.42 -13.72
N GLU A 175 -4.71 8.54 -12.57
CA GLU A 175 -5.98 9.24 -12.41
C GLU A 175 -6.14 9.80 -11.00
N VAL A 176 -6.73 11.00 -10.89
CA VAL A 176 -7.05 11.66 -9.62
C VAL A 176 -8.54 11.98 -9.57
N LEU A 177 -9.23 11.46 -8.57
CA LEU A 177 -10.66 11.69 -8.33
C LEU A 177 -10.83 12.67 -7.17
N THR A 178 -11.55 13.78 -7.41
CA THR A 178 -11.76 14.85 -6.42
C THR A 178 -13.22 15.00 -5.99
N GLN A 179 -14.13 14.20 -6.55
CA GLN A 179 -15.56 14.21 -6.24
C GLN A 179 -15.93 12.92 -5.52
N LEU A 180 -15.63 12.88 -4.23
CA LEU A 180 -15.74 11.65 -3.45
C LEU A 180 -17.07 11.54 -2.71
N VAL A 181 -17.65 10.36 -2.77
CA VAL A 181 -18.80 9.93 -1.96
C VAL A 181 -18.31 8.84 -1.00
N ASN A 182 -18.51 9.07 0.30
CA ASN A 182 -18.11 8.11 1.33
C ASN A 182 -18.84 6.77 1.14
N GLY A 183 -18.09 5.67 1.05
CA GLY A 183 -18.63 4.33 0.82
C GLY A 183 -19.01 4.02 -0.62
N ALA A 184 -18.63 4.87 -1.58
CA ALA A 184 -18.78 4.56 -2.99
C ALA A 184 -17.71 3.58 -3.49
N THR A 185 -18.04 2.96 -4.62
CA THR A 185 -17.09 2.19 -5.43
C THR A 185 -16.58 3.07 -6.56
N TYR A 186 -15.27 3.08 -6.74
CA TYR A 186 -14.57 3.76 -7.84
C TYR A 186 -13.97 2.71 -8.76
N THR A 187 -13.85 3.01 -10.04
CA THR A 187 -13.36 2.06 -11.04
C THR A 187 -12.19 2.65 -11.82
N LEU A 188 -11.30 1.79 -12.28
CA LEU A 188 -10.21 2.10 -13.20
C LEU A 188 -10.10 0.97 -14.21
N ASP A 189 -10.09 1.31 -15.49
CA ASP A 189 -9.81 0.38 -16.57
C ASP A 189 -8.31 0.30 -16.80
N VAL A 190 -7.73 -0.89 -16.63
CA VAL A 190 -6.29 -1.14 -16.73
C VAL A 190 -6.02 -2.16 -17.83
N THR A 191 -5.12 -1.84 -18.75
CA THR A 191 -4.61 -2.82 -19.72
C THR A 191 -3.30 -3.39 -19.18
N PRO A 192 -3.26 -4.67 -18.77
CA PRO A 192 -2.10 -5.25 -18.14
C PRO A 192 -0.95 -5.45 -19.14
N GLU A 193 0.27 -5.21 -18.68
CA GLU A 193 1.51 -5.48 -19.42
C GLU A 193 2.15 -6.81 -18.94
N GLU A 194 3.47 -6.97 -19.11
CA GLU A 194 4.20 -8.11 -18.52
C GLU A 194 4.05 -8.14 -17.00
N TRP A 195 4.03 -6.97 -16.36
CA TRP A 195 3.80 -6.79 -14.94
C TRP A 195 3.10 -5.45 -14.68
N THR A 196 2.01 -5.49 -13.93
CA THR A 196 1.24 -4.29 -13.60
C THR A 196 0.76 -4.37 -12.16
N ALA A 197 1.23 -3.46 -11.31
CA ALA A 197 0.74 -3.28 -9.96
C ALA A 197 -0.23 -2.10 -9.93
N VAL A 198 -1.44 -2.31 -9.44
CA VAL A 198 -2.48 -1.29 -9.30
C VAL A 198 -2.77 -1.08 -7.83
N ARG A 199 -2.64 0.15 -7.33
CA ARG A 199 -3.02 0.52 -5.96
C ARG A 199 -3.86 1.78 -5.93
N LEU A 200 -4.46 2.02 -4.77
CA LEU A 200 -5.24 3.21 -4.50
C LEU A 200 -4.70 3.94 -3.27
N GLU A 201 -4.55 5.25 -3.41
CA GLU A 201 -4.12 6.14 -2.35
C GLU A 201 -5.20 7.18 -2.08
N VAL A 202 -5.45 7.46 -0.81
CA VAL A 202 -6.36 8.50 -0.35
C VAL A 202 -5.53 9.57 0.31
N TRP A 203 -5.67 10.80 -0.17
CA TRP A 203 -4.96 11.97 0.32
C TRP A 203 -5.96 13.02 0.79
N THR A 204 -5.62 13.77 1.83
CA THR A 204 -6.39 14.97 2.15
C THR A 204 -6.09 16.07 1.14
N ARG A 205 -6.96 17.10 1.07
CA ARG A 205 -6.68 18.30 0.26
C ARG A 205 -5.33 18.98 0.58
N SER A 206 -4.87 18.87 1.82
CA SER A 206 -3.57 19.40 2.25
C SER A 206 -2.41 18.45 1.97
N GLN A 207 -2.63 17.42 1.14
CA GLN A 207 -1.64 16.39 0.79
C GLN A 207 -1.14 15.60 2.01
N ALA A 208 -1.99 15.41 3.02
CA ALA A 208 -1.68 14.49 4.11
C ALA A 208 -2.08 13.06 3.71
N ALA A 209 -1.16 12.13 3.92
CA ALA A 209 -1.31 10.70 3.68
C ALA A 209 -2.44 10.13 4.55
N LYS A 210 -3.57 9.74 3.94
CA LYS A 210 -4.76 9.31 4.66
C LYS A 210 -4.93 7.80 4.69
N PHE A 211 -5.17 7.13 3.55
CA PHE A 211 -5.30 5.67 3.47
C PHE A 211 -4.65 5.11 2.21
N PHE A 212 -4.04 3.93 2.30
CA PHE A 212 -3.31 3.30 1.19
C PHE A 212 -3.68 1.82 1.10
N SER A 213 -4.14 1.38 -0.07
CA SER A 213 -4.35 -0.03 -0.34
C SER A 213 -3.02 -0.75 -0.58
N ASN A 214 -3.01 -2.07 -0.38
CA ASN A 214 -1.99 -2.88 -1.05
C ASN A 214 -2.32 -3.04 -2.54
N PRO A 215 -1.32 -3.31 -3.41
CA PRO A 215 -1.57 -3.48 -4.83
C PRO A 215 -2.34 -4.77 -5.13
N ILE A 216 -3.16 -4.74 -6.17
CA ILE A 216 -3.47 -5.96 -6.94
C ILE A 216 -2.46 -6.06 -8.09
N TYR A 217 -1.93 -7.25 -8.35
CA TYR A 217 -0.94 -7.46 -9.38
C TYR A 217 -1.58 -8.17 -10.57
N LEU A 218 -1.31 -7.68 -11.77
CA LEU A 218 -1.81 -8.19 -13.04
C LEU A 218 -0.61 -8.55 -13.91
N SER A 219 -0.63 -9.73 -14.53
CA SER A 219 0.46 -10.20 -15.38
C SER A 219 -0.09 -10.88 -16.63
N THR A 220 0.47 -10.54 -17.79
CA THR A 220 0.22 -11.30 -19.04
C THR A 220 1.05 -12.57 -19.16
N ASN A 221 2.07 -12.72 -18.30
CA ASN A 221 2.93 -13.90 -18.22
C ASN A 221 2.54 -14.79 -17.04
N VAL A 222 2.89 -16.07 -17.10
CA VAL A 222 2.90 -16.96 -15.92
C VAL A 222 3.98 -16.47 -14.96
N VAL A 223 3.62 -16.28 -13.70
CA VAL A 223 4.53 -15.85 -12.64
C VAL A 223 4.55 -16.86 -11.50
N ASP A 224 5.70 -17.04 -10.86
CA ASP A 224 5.80 -17.88 -9.66
C ASP A 224 5.21 -17.11 -8.47
N VAL A 225 3.95 -17.38 -8.18
CA VAL A 225 3.17 -16.66 -7.16
C VAL A 225 3.11 -17.50 -5.88
N PRO A 226 3.50 -16.96 -4.72
CA PRO A 226 3.30 -17.63 -3.44
C PRO A 226 1.83 -18.04 -3.22
N GLU A 227 1.58 -19.19 -2.61
CA GLU A 227 0.22 -19.72 -2.43
C GLU A 227 -0.73 -18.71 -1.77
N GLU A 228 -0.25 -17.95 -0.78
CA GLU A 228 -1.05 -16.91 -0.10
C GLU A 228 -1.42 -15.71 -0.99
N ARG A 229 -0.77 -15.55 -2.14
CA ARG A 229 -0.97 -14.45 -3.11
C ARG A 229 -1.83 -14.89 -4.29
N LEU A 230 -2.14 -16.18 -4.42
CA LEU A 230 -3.03 -16.67 -5.45
C LEU A 230 -4.49 -16.24 -5.15
N PRO A 231 -5.31 -16.05 -6.19
CA PRO A 231 -6.74 -15.91 -6.01
C PRO A 231 -7.32 -17.19 -5.43
N ASN A 232 -8.01 -17.07 -4.30
CA ASN A 232 -8.80 -18.17 -3.75
C ASN A 232 -10.20 -18.12 -4.37
N PRO A 233 -10.67 -19.20 -5.03
CA PRO A 233 -11.99 -19.28 -5.65
C PRO A 233 -13.14 -19.24 -4.62
#